data_AF-A0A3E0Q3G8-F1
#
_entry.id   AF-A0A3E0Q3G8-F1
#
_cell.length_a   1.000
_cell.length_b   1.000
_cell.length_c   1.000
_cell.angle_alpha   90.00
_cell.angle_beta   90.00
_cell.angle_gamma   90.00
#
_symmetry.space_group_name_H-M   'P 1'
#
loop_
_entity.id
_entity.type
_entity.pdbx_description
1 polymer ?
#
loop_
_entity_poly.entity_id
_entity_poly.type
_entity_poly.pdbx_seq_one_letter_code
_entity_poly.pdbx_strand_id
1 'polypeptide(L)'
;MKTNTGGDLSAELEATIDRLLQLPPEQRLAIGERLIESVQVVIDDEAMEIYKRRAQELRDGTVQGIPADEVMTEIRKMLDEEFPLPS
;
A
#
# COMPACT_ATOMS: atom_id res chain seq x y z
N MET A 1 -14.88 1.72 -20.71
CA MET A 1 -13.47 1.35 -20.98
C MET A 1 -12.95 0.70 -19.71
N LYS A 2 -12.68 -0.60 -19.71
CA LYS A 2 -12.13 -1.31 -18.53
C LYS A 2 -10.61 -1.24 -18.65
N THR A 3 -9.94 -0.53 -17.76
CA THR A 3 -8.47 -0.57 -17.68
C THR A 3 -8.09 -1.91 -17.06
N ASN A 4 -7.58 -2.80 -17.90
CA ASN A 4 -7.00 -4.07 -17.49
C ASN A 4 -5.62 -3.79 -16.85
N THR A 5 -5.59 -3.44 -15.56
CA THR A 5 -4.34 -3.27 -14.82
C THR A 5 -3.88 -4.63 -14.27
N GLY A 6 -3.56 -5.53 -15.19
CA GLY A 6 -2.80 -6.75 -14.94
C GLY A 6 -1.70 -6.74 -15.97
N GLY A 7 -0.69 -5.90 -15.77
CA GLY A 7 0.49 -5.89 -16.63
C GLY A 7 1.26 -7.18 -16.37
N ASP A 8 1.26 -8.07 -17.35
CA ASP A 8 2.09 -9.27 -17.36
C ASP A 8 3.53 -8.86 -17.09
N LEU A 9 4.12 -9.37 -16.00
CA LEU A 9 5.50 -9.05 -15.67
C LEU A 9 6.39 -9.71 -16.73
N SER A 10 7.46 -9.03 -17.15
CA SER A 10 8.39 -9.69 -18.07
C SER A 10 8.91 -10.99 -17.45
N ALA A 11 9.12 -12.03 -18.26
CA ALA A 11 9.64 -13.31 -17.76
C ALA A 11 10.95 -13.18 -16.96
N GLU A 12 11.77 -12.17 -17.30
CA GLU A 12 12.98 -11.83 -16.56
C GLU A 12 12.67 -11.29 -15.14
N LEU A 13 11.64 -10.45 -15.04
CA LEU A 13 11.17 -9.90 -13.77
C LEU A 13 10.53 -10.99 -12.90
N GLU A 14 9.74 -11.90 -13.47
CA GLU A 14 9.20 -13.05 -12.74
C GLU A 14 10.31 -13.93 -12.18
N ALA A 15 11.28 -14.30 -13.01
CA ALA A 15 12.43 -15.09 -12.56
C ALA A 15 13.24 -14.38 -11.45
N THR A 16 13.27 -13.05 -11.47
CA THR A 16 13.90 -12.24 -10.41
C THR A 16 13.08 -12.31 -9.12
N ILE A 17 11.77 -12.15 -9.20
CA ILE A 17 10.86 -12.26 -8.06
C ILE A 17 10.97 -13.64 -7.40
N ASP A 18 10.96 -14.71 -8.19
CA ASP A 18 11.12 -16.07 -7.68
C ASP A 18 12.40 -16.23 -6.88
N ARG A 19 13.52 -15.66 -7.36
CA ARG A 19 14.80 -15.66 -6.64
C ARG A 19 14.75 -14.87 -5.34
N LEU A 20 14.08 -13.72 -5.33
CA LEU A 20 13.90 -12.91 -4.11
C LEU A 20 13.04 -13.65 -3.08
N LEU A 21 12.03 -14.39 -3.52
CA LEU A 21 11.15 -15.17 -2.63
C LEU A 21 11.87 -16.35 -1.95
N GLN A 22 12.95 -16.87 -2.55
CA GLN A 22 13.79 -17.90 -1.91
C GLN A 22 14.69 -17.38 -0.78
N LEU A 23 14.82 -16.06 -0.60
CA LEU A 23 15.64 -15.48 0.47
C LEU A 23 14.99 -15.69 1.86
N PRO A 24 15.80 -15.66 2.95
CA PRO A 24 15.26 -15.64 4.30
C PRO A 24 14.26 -14.49 4.54
N PRO A 25 13.23 -14.67 5.39
CA PRO A 25 12.21 -13.65 5.65
C PRO A 25 12.75 -12.26 5.98
N GLU A 26 13.77 -12.19 6.83
CA GLU A 26 14.45 -10.95 7.24
C GLU A 26 14.97 -10.14 6.04
N GLN A 27 15.55 -10.85 5.06
CA GLN A 27 16.14 -10.23 3.87
C GLN A 27 15.06 -9.79 2.90
N ARG A 28 13.98 -10.57 2.76
CA ARG A 28 12.82 -10.18 1.95
C ARG A 28 12.16 -8.93 2.51
N LEU A 29 12.04 -8.82 3.83
CA LEU A 29 11.50 -7.63 4.49
C LEU A 29 12.36 -6.40 4.17
N ALA A 30 13.68 -6.49 4.37
CA ALA A 30 14.60 -5.38 4.07
C ALA A 30 14.59 -4.95 2.59
N ILE A 31 14.42 -5.91 1.66
CA ILE A 31 14.27 -5.60 0.23
C ILE A 31 12.93 -4.94 -0.04
N GLY A 32 11.85 -5.45 0.55
CA GLY A 32 10.49 -4.90 0.43
C GLY A 32 10.42 -3.45 0.89
N GLU A 33 11.01 -3.13 2.05
CA GLU A 33 11.10 -1.76 2.57
C GLU A 33 11.79 -0.83 1.57
N ARG A 34 12.96 -1.23 1.05
CA ARG A 34 13.70 -0.43 0.06
C ARG A 34 12.94 -0.25 -1.24
N LEU A 35 12.20 -1.26 -1.70
CA LEU A 35 11.36 -1.16 -2.89
C LEU A 35 10.21 -0.18 -2.66
N ILE A 36 9.53 -0.24 -1.51
CA ILE A 36 8.47 0.69 -1.12
C ILE A 36 9.02 2.13 -1.06
N GLU A 37 10.16 2.33 -0.40
CA GLU A 37 10.83 3.65 -0.32
C GLU A 37 11.24 4.19 -1.69
N SER A 38 11.57 3.30 -2.64
CA SER A 38 11.94 3.71 -4.00
C SER A 38 10.77 4.22 -4.83
N VAL A 39 9.54 3.93 -4.43
CA VAL A 39 8.33 4.44 -5.09
C VAL A 39 8.19 5.92 -4.76
N GLN A 40 8.57 6.78 -5.71
CA GLN A 40 8.16 8.18 -5.66
C GLN A 40 6.67 8.24 -5.97
N VAL A 41 5.86 8.53 -4.94
CA VAL A 41 4.46 8.87 -5.16
C VAL A 41 4.43 10.21 -5.86
N VAL A 42 4.28 10.20 -7.18
CA VAL A 42 3.97 11.41 -7.95
C VAL A 42 2.53 11.77 -7.59
N ILE A 43 2.39 12.66 -6.61
CA ILE A 43 1.10 13.29 -6.32
C ILE A 43 0.86 14.27 -7.47
N ASP A 44 0.01 13.86 -8.42
CA ASP A 44 -0.42 14.76 -9.48
C ASP A 44 -1.29 15.91 -8.92
N ASP A 45 -1.51 16.93 -9.76
CA ASP A 45 -2.26 18.12 -9.35
C ASP A 45 -3.69 17.76 -8.90
N GLU A 46 -4.30 16.73 -9.47
CA GLU A 46 -5.64 16.26 -9.11
C GLU A 46 -5.66 15.65 -7.70
N ALA A 47 -4.72 14.76 -7.39
CA ALA A 47 -4.56 14.19 -6.07
C ALA A 47 -4.25 15.27 -5.01
N MET A 48 -3.44 16.27 -5.37
CA MET A 48 -3.13 17.40 -4.50
C MET A 48 -4.38 18.24 -4.16
N GLU A 49 -5.24 18.52 -5.16
CA GLU A 49 -6.49 19.25 -4.93
C GLU A 49 -7.47 18.44 -4.06
N ILE A 50 -7.52 17.11 -4.24
CA ILE A 50 -8.29 16.23 -3.37
C ILE A 50 -7.79 16.34 -1.93
N TYR A 51 -6.47 16.28 -1.70
CA TYR A 51 -5.91 16.39 -0.35
C TYR A 51 -6.18 17.74 0.30
N LYS A 52 -6.06 18.84 -0.45
CA LYS A 52 -6.40 20.18 0.06
C LYS A 52 -7.86 20.26 0.48
N ARG A 53 -8.78 19.76 -0.36
CA ARG A 53 -10.21 19.71 -0.05
C ARG A 53 -10.48 18.88 1.22
N ARG A 54 -9.92 17.67 1.30
CA ARG A 54 -10.09 16.79 2.48
C ARG A 54 -9.54 17.41 3.76
N ALA A 55 -8.39 18.07 3.68
CA ALA A 55 -7.83 18.76 4.83
C ALA A 55 -8.71 19.92 5.31
N GLN A 56 -9.39 20.61 4.38
CA GLN A 56 -10.33 21.67 4.73
C GLN A 56 -11.60 21.11 5.37
N GLU A 57 -12.18 20.07 4.78
CA GLU A 57 -13.35 19.33 5.32
C GLU A 57 -13.12 18.81 6.75
N LEU A 58 -11.90 18.39 7.07
CA LEU A 58 -11.52 17.98 8.43
C LEU A 58 -11.42 19.18 9.38
N ARG A 59 -10.85 20.30 8.91
CA ARG A 59 -10.66 21.52 9.73
C ARG A 59 -11.97 22.22 10.07
N ASP A 60 -12.91 22.27 9.13
CA ASP A 60 -14.22 22.90 9.34
C ASP A 60 -15.26 21.96 9.95
N GLY A 61 -14.91 20.68 10.11
CA GLY A 61 -15.75 19.66 10.75
C GLY A 61 -16.85 19.13 9.82
N THR A 62 -16.81 19.44 8.52
CA THR A 62 -17.68 18.83 7.51
C THR A 62 -17.53 17.31 7.52
N VAL A 63 -16.32 16.82 7.78
CA VAL A 63 -16.03 15.39 7.94
C VAL A 63 -15.29 15.18 9.26
N GLN A 64 -15.64 14.12 9.97
CA GLN A 64 -14.92 13.72 11.18
C GLN A 64 -13.82 12.72 10.82
N GLY A 65 -12.62 12.95 11.35
CA GLY A 65 -11.55 11.96 11.29
C GLY A 65 -11.89 10.73 12.11
N ILE A 66 -11.37 9.58 11.71
CA ILE A 66 -11.41 8.36 12.52
C ILE A 66 -10.17 8.38 13.42
N PRO A 67 -10.31 8.10 14.73
CA PRO A 67 -9.16 7.93 15.62
C PRO A 67 -8.17 6.90 15.06
N ALA A 68 -6.87 7.23 15.13
CA ALA A 68 -5.84 6.42 14.49
C ALA A 68 -5.77 4.99 15.08
N ASP A 69 -6.03 4.83 16.37
CA ASP A 69 -6.12 3.55 17.07
C ASP A 69 -7.28 2.68 16.57
N GLU A 70 -8.43 3.27 16.28
CA GLU A 70 -9.58 2.58 15.67
C GLU A 70 -9.21 2.11 14.25
N VAL A 71 -8.63 2.99 13.44
CA VAL A 71 -8.17 2.64 12.07
C VAL A 71 -7.16 1.50 12.10
N MET A 72 -6.14 1.58 12.96
CA MET A 72 -5.10 0.56 13.05
C MET A 72 -5.63 -0.78 13.58
N THR A 73 -6.65 -0.74 14.44
CA THR A 73 -7.32 -1.96 14.91
C THR A 73 -8.04 -2.65 13.75
N GLU A 74 -8.76 -1.89 12.94
CA GLU A 74 -9.52 -2.44 11.81
C GLU A 74 -8.60 -2.95 10.70
N ILE A 75 -7.50 -2.23 10.40
CA ILE A 75 -6.47 -2.68 9.46
C ILE A 75 -5.88 -4.03 9.90
N ARG A 76 -5.57 -4.22 11.19
CA ARG A 76 -5.06 -5.52 11.68
C ARG A 76 -6.07 -6.64 11.47
N LYS A 77 -7.35 -6.44 11.80
CA LYS A 77 -8.38 -7.46 11.58
C LYS A 77 -8.46 -7.85 10.11
N MET A 78 -8.46 -6.87 9.20
CA MET A 78 -8.50 -7.13 7.76
C MET A 78 -7.29 -7.95 7.29
N LEU A 79 -6.09 -7.61 7.77
CA LEU A 79 -4.88 -8.36 7.45
C LEU A 79 -4.91 -9.79 7.99
N ASP A 80 -5.43 -9.99 9.21
CA ASP A 80 -5.56 -11.32 9.81
C ASP A 80 -6.62 -12.17 9.08
N GLU A 81 -7.69 -11.55 8.57
CA GLU A 81 -8.75 -12.21 7.80
C GLU A 81 -8.31 -12.57 6.36
N GLU A 82 -7.50 -11.71 5.74
CA GLU A 82 -7.04 -11.90 4.35
C GLU A 82 -5.76 -12.74 4.25
N PHE A 83 -4.93 -12.75 5.29
CA PHE A 83 -3.69 -13.53 5.40
C PHE A 83 -3.57 -14.25 6.74
N PRO A 84 -4.39 -15.30 6.99
CA PRO A 84 -4.31 -16.05 8.24
C PRO A 84 -2.92 -16.69 8.38
N LEU A 85 -2.18 -16.29 9.41
CA LEU A 85 -0.89 -16.91 9.73
C LEU A 85 -1.12 -18.40 10.09
N PRO A 86 -0.33 -19.33 9.52
CA PRO A 86 -0.42 -20.74 9.89
C PRO A 86 -0.04 -20.92 11.36
N SER A 87 -0.78 -21.82 12.04
CA SER A 87 -0.61 -22.18 13.45
C SER A 87 0.68 -22.96 13.71
#